data_AF-A0A498DAD0-F1
#
_entry.id   AF-A0A498DAD0-F1
#
_cell.length_a   1.000
_cell.length_b   1.000
_cell.length_c   1.000
_cell.angle_alpha   90.00
_cell.angle_beta   90.00
_cell.angle_gamma   90.00
#
_symmetry.space_group_name_H-M   'P 1'
#
loop_
_entity.id
_entity.type
_entity.pdbx_description
1 polymer ?
#
loop_
_entity_poly.entity_id
_entity_poly.type
_entity_poly.pdbx_seq_one_letter_code
_entity_poly.pdbx_strand_id
1 'polypeptide(L)' 'MRVLSYFVIIFTLISVLFKWRYRILNTILAVGFFRKVAVRFSMNIPQLRNQLIPGLFGDKLKDYQN' A
#
# COMPACT_ATOMS: atom_id res chain seq x y z
N MET A 1 -0.16 -20.30 -27.70
CA MET A 1 -1.47 -19.63 -27.45
C MET A 1 -1.70 -19.17 -26.01
N ARG A 2 -1.16 -19.83 -24.97
CA ARG A 2 -1.42 -19.48 -23.54
C ARG A 2 -0.81 -18.15 -23.08
N VAL A 3 0.35 -17.76 -23.62
CA VAL A 3 1.04 -16.51 -23.21
C VAL A 3 0.28 -15.27 -23.68
N LEU A 4 -0.21 -15.29 -24.92
CA LEU A 4 -1.05 -14.21 -25.48
C LEU A 4 -2.35 -14.01 -24.69
N SER A 5 -3.00 -15.09 -24.25
CA SER A 5 -4.21 -14.97 -23.42
C SER A 5 -3.92 -14.30 -22.08
N TYR A 6 -2.77 -14.57 -21.45
CA TYR A 6 -2.40 -13.88 -20.21
C TYR A 6 -2.18 -12.38 -20.42
N PHE A 7 -1.51 -11.98 -21.50
CA PHE A 7 -1.33 -10.56 -21.83
C PHE A 7 -2.67 -9.86 -22.07
N VAL A 8 -3.59 -10.48 -22.80
CA VAL A 8 -4.93 -9.92 -23.04
C VAL A 8 -5.71 -9.78 -21.74
N ILE A 9 -5.65 -10.77 -20.85
CA ILE A 9 -6.32 -10.72 -19.54
C ILE A 9 -5.77 -9.57 -18.70
N ILE A 10 -4.44 -9.45 -18.59
CA ILE A 10 -3.77 -8.38 -17.85
C ILE A 10 -4.15 -7.01 -18.43
N PHE A 11 -4.09 -6.86 -19.75
CA PHE A 11 -4.43 -5.60 -20.43
C PHE A 11 -5.89 -5.21 -20.24
N THR A 12 -6.79 -6.19 -20.27
CA THR A 12 -8.22 -6.01 -20.01
C THR A 12 -8.46 -5.60 -18.55
N LEU A 13 -7.79 -6.27 -17.61
CA LEU A 13 -7.86 -5.94 -16.18
C LEU A 13 -7.42 -4.50 -15.93
N ILE A 14 -6.28 -4.11 -16.49
CA ILE A 14 -5.73 -2.75 -16.40
C ILE A 14 -6.70 -1.72 -17.02
N SER A 15 -7.29 -2.01 -18.18
CA SER A 15 -8.25 -1.12 -18.83
C SER A 15 -9.52 -0.92 -18.00
N VAL A 16 -10.05 -1.99 -17.41
CA VAL A 16 -11.21 -1.92 -16.51
C VAL A 16 -10.85 -1.15 -15.24
N LEU A 17 -9.67 -1.38 -14.68
CA LEU A 17 -9.12 -0.62 -13.54
C LEU A 17 -9.03 0.88 -13.84
N PHE A 18 -8.56 1.24 -15.03
CA PHE A 18 -8.47 2.64 -15.46
C PHE A 18 -9.84 3.29 -15.66
N LYS A 19 -10.79 2.56 -16.26
CA LYS A 19 -12.17 3.05 -16.44
C LYS A 19 -12.87 3.25 -15.10
N TRP A 20 -12.56 2.42 -14.11
CA TRP A 20 -13.09 2.51 -12.75
C TRP A 20 -12.19 3.30 -11.79
N ARG A 21 -11.25 4.10 -12.32
CA ARG A 21 -10.25 4.87 -11.56
C ARG A 21 -10.82 5.45 -10.26
N TYR A 22 -11.94 6.16 -10.34
CA TYR A 22 -12.55 6.81 -9.17
C TYR A 22 -13.17 5.84 -8.17
N ARG A 23 -13.83 4.78 -8.66
CA ARG A 23 -14.47 3.80 -7.79
C ARG A 23 -13.42 2.97 -7.06
N ILE A 24 -12.36 2.56 -7.76
CA ILE A 24 -11.26 1.77 -7.21
C ILE A 24 -10.37 2.60 -6.28
N LEU A 25 -10.05 3.86 -6.62
CA LEU A 25 -9.36 4.75 -5.69
C LEU A 25 -10.17 4.90 -4.40
N ASN A 26 -11.49 5.10 -4.53
CA ASN A 26 -12.37 5.21 -3.37
C ASN A 26 -12.41 3.92 -2.55
N THR A 27 -12.45 2.75 -3.20
CA THR A 27 -12.34 1.47 -2.49
C THR A 27 -10.97 1.33 -1.85
N ILE A 28 -9.87 1.67 -2.51
CA ILE A 28 -8.51 1.60 -1.96
C ILE A 28 -8.32 2.53 -0.74
N LEU A 29 -8.89 3.72 -0.79
CA LEU A 29 -8.87 4.68 0.32
C LEU A 29 -9.78 4.23 1.47
N ALA A 30 -10.97 3.71 1.16
CA ALA A 30 -11.96 3.30 2.16
C ALA A 30 -11.62 1.94 2.79
N VAL A 31 -11.08 1.01 2.02
CA VAL A 31 -10.65 -0.30 2.49
C VAL A 31 -9.24 -0.16 3.07
N GLY A 32 -9.17 -0.15 4.41
CA GLY A 32 -7.92 -0.18 5.18
C GLY A 32 -7.00 -1.39 4.89
N PHE A 33 -7.35 -2.26 3.93
CA PHE A 33 -6.47 -3.27 3.37
C PHE A 33 -5.21 -2.66 2.77
N PHE A 34 -5.31 -1.54 2.04
CA PHE A 34 -4.12 -0.92 1.43
C PHE A 34 -3.16 -0.40 2.49
N ARG A 35 -3.69 0.15 3.60
CA ARG A 35 -2.91 0.48 4.79
C ARG A 35 -2.22 -0.75 5.36
N LYS A 36 -2.91 -1.88 5.53
CA LYS A 36 -2.30 -3.13 6.00
C LYS A 36 -1.21 -3.66 5.06
N VAL A 37 -1.44 -3.62 3.75
CA VAL A 37 -0.45 -4.04 2.74
C VAL A 37 0.78 -3.14 2.78
N ALA A 38 0.59 -1.82 2.81
CA ALA A 38 1.67 -0.85 2.90
C ALA A 38 2.50 -1.02 4.19
N VAL A 39 1.84 -1.19 5.35
CA VAL A 39 2.51 -1.45 6.63
C VAL A 39 3.25 -2.78 6.59
N ARG A 40 2.65 -3.83 6.04
CA ARG A 40 3.27 -5.16 5.94
C ARG A 40 4.49 -5.16 5.02
N PHE A 41 4.42 -4.44 3.89
CA PHE A 41 5.56 -4.23 3.00
C PHE A 41 6.66 -3.43 3.68
N SER A 42 6.30 -2.32 4.33
CA SER A 42 7.25 -1.46 5.06
C SER A 42 7.95 -2.22 6.20
N MET A 43 7.21 -3.04 6.95
CA MET A 43 7.76 -3.87 8.04
C MET A 43 8.65 -5.02 7.55
N ASN A 44 8.52 -5.45 6.29
CA ASN A 44 9.42 -6.42 5.70
C ASN A 44 10.79 -5.81 5.35
N ILE A 45 10.88 -4.47 5.29
CA ILE A 45 12.10 -3.73 4.97
C ILE A 45 12.74 -3.24 6.29
N PRO A 46 13.89 -3.80 6.72
CA PRO A 46 14.51 -3.48 8.00
C PRO A 46 14.99 -2.02 8.09
N GLN A 47 15.37 -1.41 6.97
CA GLN A 47 15.76 0.02 6.92
C GLN A 47 14.58 0.96 7.24
N LEU A 48 13.39 0.68 6.70
CA LEU A 48 12.19 1.47 6.99
C LEU A 48 11.77 1.33 8.45
N ARG A 49 11.84 0.11 9.00
CA ARG A 49 11.57 -0.15 10.42
C ARG A 49 12.47 0.71 11.33
N ASN A 50 13.78 0.76 11.06
CA ASN A 50 14.74 1.46 11.91
C ASN A 50 14.64 2.99 11.84
N GLN A 51 14.05 3.55 10.79
CA GLN A 51 13.85 5.00 10.64
C GLN A 51 12.46 5.45 11.09
N LEU A 52 11.43 4.64 10.84
CA LEU A 52 10.05 4.97 11.21
C LEU A 52 9.77 4.80 12.70
N ILE A 53 10.34 3.77 13.35
CA ILE A 53 10.11 3.53 14.79
C ILE A 53 10.63 4.68 15.66
N PRO A 54 11.89 5.15 15.53
CA PRO A 54 12.35 6.28 16.33
C PRO A 54 11.63 7.58 15.99
N GLY A 55 11.23 7.80 14.74
CA GLY A 55 10.48 9.00 14.35
C GLY A 55 9.05 9.04 14.88
N LEU A 56 8.34 7.90 14.88
CA LEU A 56 6.95 7.81 15.35
C LEU A 56 6.83 7.68 16.88
N PHE A 57 7.82 7.02 17.52
CA PHE A 57 7.81 6.78 18.96
C PHE A 57 8.76 7.71 19.74
N GLY A 58 9.76 8.31 19.11
CA GLY A 58 10.70 9.23 19.76
C GLY A 58 10.05 10.56 20.17
N ASP A 59 9.17 11.13 19.33
CA ASP A 59 8.39 12.32 19.70
C ASP A 59 7.39 12.03 20.82
N LYS A 60 6.83 10.81 20.85
CA LYS A 60 5.91 10.40 21.92
C LYS A 60 6.63 10.21 23.26
N LEU A 61 7.87 9.74 23.27
CA LEU A 61 8.64 9.56 24.51
C LEU A 61 9.14 10.89 25.10
N LYS A 62 9.31 11.93 24.26
CA LYS A 62 9.67 13.28 24.71
C LYS A 62 8.49 14.05 25.33
N ASP A 63 7.27 13.73 24.91
CA ASP A 63 6.02 14.31 25.42
C ASP A 63 5.60 13.71 26.79
N TYR A 64 6.01 12.47 27.09
CA TYR A 64 5.81 11.84 28.42
C TYR A 64 6.85 12.26 29.48
N GLN A 65 7.87 13.05 29.10
CA GLN A 65 8.87 13.59 30.02
C GLN A 65 8.71 15.10 30.30
N ASN A 66 7.59 15.73 29.89
CA ASN A 66 7.21 17.09 30.29
C ASN A 66 5.98 17.11 31.19
#